data_AF-A0A9D0AE31-F1
#
_entry.id   AF-A0A9D0AE31-F1
#
_cell.length_a   1.000
_cell.length_b   1.000
_cell.length_c   1.000
_cell.angle_alpha   90.00
_cell.angle_beta   90.00
_cell.angle_gamma   90.00
#
_symmetry.space_group_name_H-M   'P 1'
#
loop_
_entity.id
_entity.type
_entity.pdbx_description
1 polymer ?
#
loop_
_entity_poly.entity_id
_entity_poly.type
_entity_poly.pdbx_seq_one_letter_code
_entity_poly.pdbx_strand_id
1 'polypeptide(L)'
;MNTVTIGMDLGDKNHALCILDKSGKVVKQTTITNTSDDLKKFFAKYKGATVALEAGTHSPWISRHLTAMGCNVLVGNPRKLRAIWDSNDKSDNRDANMLARIARFDPELLYPINHRGEQAQIDLNLLHARDILVKNRSNIINHVRSSVKSFGSRLPKCSAECFHRKASEHLPEELCDILKPLLRIIEQLTSQTKAFDRQVDEISKERYPETELLRGIKGVGPLTSLAFILTLEDPTRFNKSRQVGSFLGLTPRRDQSGEMDKQLRITKAGNAYLRRLLVSAGQYILGPFGEECDLRRFGNRLAARGGKNAKKRAVVAVARKLSVLMHRLWLHGEIYDPCHASNSRRLAKAA
;
A
#
# COMPACT_ATOMS: atom_id res chain seq x y z
N MET A 1 -14.74 27.38 26.45
CA MET A 1 -14.64 27.55 24.98
C MET A 1 -15.81 26.83 24.31
N ASN A 2 -16.46 27.45 23.32
CA ASN A 2 -17.52 26.81 22.54
C ASN A 2 -16.89 25.84 21.54
N THR A 3 -16.73 24.59 21.95
CA THR A 3 -16.28 23.49 21.09
C THR A 3 -17.29 23.33 19.95
N VAL A 4 -16.88 23.70 18.73
CA VAL A 4 -17.64 23.49 17.50
C VAL A 4 -17.15 22.24 16.79
N THR A 5 -18.02 21.63 15.98
CA THR A 5 -17.65 20.52 15.10
C THR A 5 -17.69 20.99 13.66
N ILE A 6 -16.62 20.74 12.91
CA ILE A 6 -16.46 21.19 11.53
C ILE A 6 -16.31 19.95 10.66
N GLY A 7 -17.20 19.77 9.70
CA GLY A 7 -16.98 18.79 8.63
C GLY A 7 -16.38 19.49 7.43
N MET A 8 -15.40 18.85 6.82
CA MET A 8 -14.61 19.40 5.73
C MET A 8 -14.53 18.38 4.59
N ASP A 9 -15.18 18.71 3.47
CA ASP A 9 -15.07 17.95 2.24
C ASP A 9 -13.93 18.50 1.38
N LEU A 10 -13.03 17.62 0.95
CA LEU A 10 -11.74 17.98 0.37
C LEU A 10 -11.77 17.92 -1.16
N GLY A 11 -11.99 19.05 -1.81
CA GLY A 11 -11.76 19.22 -3.24
C GLY A 11 -10.32 19.58 -3.62
N ASP A 12 -10.02 19.53 -4.91
CA ASP A 12 -8.67 19.79 -5.42
C ASP A 12 -8.28 21.28 -5.36
N LYS A 13 -9.20 22.17 -5.71
CA LYS A 13 -8.99 23.62 -5.68
C LYS A 13 -9.57 24.28 -4.43
N ASN A 14 -10.67 23.73 -3.93
CA ASN A 14 -11.48 24.31 -2.87
C ASN A 14 -11.96 23.21 -1.93
N HIS A 15 -12.22 23.57 -0.68
CA HIS A 15 -12.82 22.69 0.32
C HIS A 15 -14.15 23.27 0.78
N ALA A 16 -15.17 22.44 0.89
CA ALA A 16 -16.44 22.82 1.49
C ALA A 16 -16.40 22.54 3.00
N LEU A 17 -16.90 23.49 3.79
CA LEU A 17 -16.90 23.42 5.26
C LEU A 17 -18.31 23.61 5.79
N CYS A 18 -18.69 22.76 6.73
CA CYS A 18 -19.91 22.90 7.52
C CYS A 18 -19.56 22.97 9.00
N ILE A 19 -19.94 24.07 9.66
CA ILE A 19 -19.66 24.31 11.07
C ILE A 19 -20.95 24.11 11.87
N LEU A 20 -20.91 23.21 12.83
CA LEU A 20 -21.99 22.93 13.78
C LEU A 20 -21.64 23.47 15.16
N ASP A 21 -22.64 24.06 15.82
CA ASP A 21 -22.54 24.39 17.25
C ASP A 21 -22.71 23.13 18.13
N LYS A 22 -22.68 23.34 19.45
CA LYS A 22 -22.89 22.28 20.44
C LYS A 22 -24.25 21.60 20.34
N SER A 23 -25.29 22.29 19.86
CA SER A 23 -26.63 21.70 19.66
C SER A 23 -26.74 20.88 18.38
N GLY A 24 -25.77 21.01 17.46
CA GLY A 24 -25.79 20.38 16.15
C GLY A 24 -26.48 21.21 15.08
N LYS A 25 -26.76 22.49 15.36
CA LYS A 25 -27.29 23.44 14.38
C LYS A 25 -26.15 23.97 13.52
N VAL A 26 -26.41 24.12 12.22
CA VAL A 26 -25.47 24.71 11.28
C VAL A 26 -25.31 26.20 11.60
N VAL A 27 -24.10 26.59 12.00
CA VAL A 27 -23.72 27.99 12.26
C VAL A 27 -23.29 28.66 10.96
N LYS A 28 -22.54 27.94 10.13
CA LYS A 28 -22.01 28.46 8.86
C LYS A 28 -21.68 27.32 7.90
N GLN A 29 -21.97 27.55 6.62
CA GLN A 29 -21.42 26.79 5.50
C GLN A 29 -20.60 27.73 4.61
N THR A 30 -19.43 27.28 4.17
CA THR A 30 -18.50 28.13 3.42
C THR A 30 -17.49 27.29 2.67
N THR A 31 -16.70 27.95 1.83
CA THR A 31 -15.66 27.32 1.02
C THR A 31 -14.36 28.07 1.25
N ILE A 32 -13.25 27.34 1.27
CA ILE A 32 -11.89 27.92 1.30
C ILE A 32 -11.04 27.33 0.18
N THR A 33 -10.06 28.08 -0.31
CA THR A 33 -9.08 27.58 -1.28
C THR A 33 -8.19 26.52 -0.64
N ASN A 34 -7.74 25.55 -1.43
CA ASN A 34 -6.79 24.52 -1.03
C ASN A 34 -5.36 25.07 -0.92
N THR A 35 -5.13 26.00 0.00
CA THR A 35 -3.82 26.59 0.29
C THR A 35 -3.54 26.56 1.79
N SER A 36 -2.26 26.41 2.16
CA SER A 36 -1.84 26.46 3.57
C SER A 36 -2.23 27.79 4.23
N ASP A 37 -2.14 28.90 3.51
CA ASP A 37 -2.41 30.22 4.08
C ASP A 37 -3.89 30.46 4.33
N ASP A 38 -4.77 30.02 3.42
CA ASP A 38 -6.21 30.13 3.63
C ASP A 38 -6.70 29.19 4.74
N LEU A 39 -6.10 27.98 4.85
CA LEU A 39 -6.32 27.11 6.00
C LEU A 39 -5.93 27.79 7.31
N LYS A 40 -4.73 28.40 7.37
CA LYS A 40 -4.25 29.12 8.55
C LYS A 40 -5.16 30.28 8.94
N LYS A 41 -5.50 31.14 7.97
CA LYS A 41 -6.39 32.29 8.18
C LYS A 41 -7.76 31.85 8.69
N PHE A 42 -8.33 30.79 8.10
CA PHE A 42 -9.65 30.31 8.48
C PHE A 42 -9.67 29.66 9.87
N PHE A 43 -8.72 28.75 10.14
CA PHE A 43 -8.69 27.94 11.36
C PHE A 43 -8.07 28.65 12.57
N ALA A 44 -7.45 29.82 12.41
CA ALA A 44 -6.92 30.63 13.50
C ALA A 44 -7.95 30.90 14.62
N LYS A 45 -9.23 31.06 14.27
CA LYS A 45 -10.32 31.29 15.23
C LYS A 45 -11.03 30.02 15.73
N TYR A 46 -10.60 28.83 15.29
CA TYR A 46 -11.23 27.54 15.60
C TYR A 46 -10.30 26.61 16.39
N LYS A 47 -9.38 27.17 17.18
CA LYS A 47 -8.53 26.38 18.09
C LYS A 47 -9.39 25.53 19.03
N GLY A 48 -9.09 24.24 19.11
CA GLY A 48 -9.84 23.25 19.89
C GLY A 48 -11.11 22.72 19.22
N ALA A 49 -11.42 23.10 17.98
CA ALA A 49 -12.53 22.52 17.23
C ALA A 49 -12.26 21.06 16.86
N THR A 50 -13.31 20.24 16.82
CA THR A 50 -13.25 18.91 16.19
C THR A 50 -13.46 19.08 14.70
N VAL A 51 -12.52 18.61 13.88
CA VAL A 51 -12.58 18.71 12.41
C VAL A 51 -12.62 17.32 11.81
N ALA A 52 -13.69 16.98 11.11
CA ALA A 52 -13.84 15.71 10.40
C ALA A 52 -13.64 15.87 8.90
N LEU A 53 -12.79 15.04 8.32
CA LEU A 53 -12.50 15.01 6.89
C LEU A 53 -12.43 13.56 6.38
N GLU A 54 -12.71 13.34 5.10
CA GLU A 54 -12.54 12.03 4.47
C GLU A 54 -11.09 11.81 4.01
N ALA A 55 -10.59 10.58 4.14
CA ALA A 55 -9.25 10.25 3.64
C ALA A 55 -9.19 10.34 2.11
N GLY A 56 -8.35 11.26 1.62
CA GLY A 56 -8.07 11.50 0.20
C GLY A 56 -6.61 11.93 -0.03
N THR A 57 -6.29 12.41 -1.23
CA THR A 57 -4.91 12.83 -1.59
C THR A 57 -4.43 14.03 -0.78
N HIS A 58 -5.31 14.99 -0.49
CA HIS A 58 -4.99 16.21 0.28
C HIS A 58 -5.08 16.02 1.80
N SER A 59 -5.84 15.01 2.26
CA SER A 59 -6.06 14.76 3.68
C SER A 59 -4.80 14.63 4.56
N PRO A 60 -3.65 14.04 4.13
CA PRO A 60 -2.51 13.87 5.01
C PRO A 60 -1.88 15.20 5.42
N TRP A 61 -1.67 16.14 4.50
CA TRP A 61 -1.04 17.42 4.83
C TRP A 61 -2.02 18.37 5.52
N ILE A 62 -3.29 18.35 5.11
CA ILE A 62 -4.35 19.15 5.74
C ILE A 62 -4.54 18.74 7.20
N SER A 63 -4.66 17.44 7.48
CA SER A 63 -4.82 16.95 8.87
C SER A 63 -3.64 17.33 9.75
N ARG A 64 -2.40 17.26 9.26
CA ARG A 64 -1.21 17.73 9.99
C ARG A 64 -1.27 19.23 10.29
N HIS A 65 -1.59 20.05 9.29
CA HIS A 65 -1.73 21.50 9.47
C HIS A 65 -2.81 21.85 10.49
N LEU A 66 -4.00 21.25 10.37
CA LEU A 66 -5.10 21.45 11.30
C LEU A 66 -4.74 21.04 12.73
N THR A 67 -4.06 19.90 12.89
CA THR A 67 -3.58 19.42 14.20
C THR A 67 -2.56 20.39 14.79
N ALA A 68 -1.60 20.89 14.00
CA ALA A 68 -0.62 21.87 14.43
C ALA A 68 -1.26 23.21 14.85
N MET A 69 -2.42 23.55 14.30
CA MET A 69 -3.22 24.71 14.71
C MET A 69 -4.07 24.45 15.97
N GLY A 70 -3.97 23.26 16.57
CA GLY A 70 -4.66 22.90 17.80
C GLY A 70 -6.09 22.40 17.58
N CYS A 71 -6.44 21.93 16.39
CA CYS A 71 -7.71 21.24 16.14
C CYS A 71 -7.62 19.76 16.50
N ASN A 72 -8.74 19.16 16.90
CA ASN A 72 -8.88 17.72 17.04
C ASN A 72 -9.35 17.13 15.71
N VAL A 73 -8.46 16.51 14.93
CA VAL A 73 -8.77 16.08 13.56
C VAL A 73 -9.17 14.60 13.53
N LEU A 74 -10.33 14.32 12.93
CA LEU A 74 -10.85 12.98 12.68
C LEU A 74 -10.84 12.70 11.19
N VAL A 75 -10.08 11.69 10.77
CA VAL A 75 -10.00 11.29 9.36
C VAL A 75 -10.83 10.04 9.13
N GLY A 76 -11.92 10.16 8.40
CA GLY A 76 -12.85 9.06 8.14
C GLY A 76 -12.42 8.11 7.02
N ASN A 77 -12.85 6.86 7.12
CA ASN A 77 -12.58 5.84 6.11
C ASN A 77 -13.53 5.95 4.91
N PRO A 78 -13.03 6.29 3.70
CA PRO A 78 -13.85 6.60 2.53
C PRO A 78 -14.79 5.44 2.13
N ARG A 79 -14.33 4.19 2.30
CA ARG A 79 -15.11 3.00 1.92
C ARG A 79 -16.26 2.72 2.87
N LYS A 80 -16.10 3.10 4.15
CA LYS A 80 -17.12 2.88 5.17
C LYS A 80 -18.13 4.01 5.18
N LEU A 81 -17.67 5.25 5.02
CA LEU A 81 -18.55 6.42 4.90
C LEU A 81 -19.50 6.30 3.71
N ARG A 82 -19.01 5.82 2.55
CA ARG A 82 -19.88 5.56 1.39
C ARG A 82 -21.01 4.57 1.68
N ALA A 83 -20.83 3.63 2.62
CA ALA A 83 -21.91 2.69 2.99
C ALA A 83 -22.97 3.33 3.91
N ILE A 84 -22.67 4.49 4.52
CA ILE A 84 -23.57 5.15 5.47
C ILE A 84 -24.51 6.13 4.75
N TRP A 85 -24.05 6.87 3.73
CA TRP A 85 -24.88 7.91 3.10
C TRP A 85 -24.81 8.02 1.57
N ASP A 86 -24.69 6.91 0.83
CA ASP A 86 -24.73 6.95 -0.65
C ASP A 86 -26.06 7.55 -1.15
N SER A 87 -26.02 8.79 -1.65
CA SER A 87 -27.16 9.49 -2.25
C SER A 87 -26.92 9.78 -3.73
N ASN A 88 -27.99 9.75 -4.52
CA ASN A 88 -27.96 10.14 -5.94
C ASN A 88 -27.85 11.66 -6.15
N ASP A 89 -28.05 12.44 -5.09
CA ASP A 89 -27.95 13.89 -5.07
C ASP A 89 -26.75 14.30 -4.19
N LYS A 90 -25.58 14.44 -4.84
CA LYS A 90 -24.28 14.71 -4.21
C LYS A 90 -23.94 16.19 -4.32
N SER A 91 -23.58 16.82 -3.20
CA SER A 91 -23.01 18.15 -3.16
C SER A 91 -21.98 18.26 -2.05
N ASP A 92 -20.89 18.97 -2.30
CA ASP A 92 -19.77 19.12 -1.36
C ASP A 92 -20.23 19.69 0.00
N ASN A 93 -21.22 20.60 0.00
CA ASN A 93 -21.81 21.15 1.22
C ASN A 93 -22.58 20.12 2.05
N ARG A 94 -23.22 19.15 1.39
CA ARG A 94 -23.93 18.05 2.05
C ARG A 94 -22.94 17.06 2.63
N ASP A 95 -21.88 16.72 1.90
CA ASP A 95 -20.84 15.81 2.39
C ASP A 95 -20.10 16.42 3.60
N ALA A 96 -19.74 17.70 3.53
CA ALA A 96 -19.21 18.43 4.67
C ALA A 96 -20.18 18.46 5.87
N ASN A 97 -21.48 18.63 5.64
CA ASN A 97 -22.49 18.59 6.70
C ASN A 97 -22.58 17.20 7.35
N MET A 98 -22.60 16.14 6.54
CA MET A 98 -22.65 14.75 7.01
C MET A 98 -21.42 14.42 7.86
N LEU A 99 -20.22 14.76 7.40
CA LEU A 99 -18.99 14.61 8.17
C LEU A 99 -19.09 15.30 9.54
N ALA A 100 -19.57 16.55 9.57
CA ALA A 100 -19.73 17.31 10.81
C ALA A 100 -20.73 16.64 11.76
N ARG A 101 -21.86 16.17 11.24
CA ARG A 101 -22.92 15.51 12.03
C ARG A 101 -22.45 14.19 12.61
N ILE A 102 -21.80 13.35 11.81
CA ILE A 102 -21.27 12.05 12.25
C ILE A 102 -20.25 12.29 13.37
N ALA A 103 -19.28 13.17 13.13
CA ALA A 103 -18.23 13.49 14.10
C ALA A 103 -18.78 14.04 15.43
N ARG A 104 -19.89 14.77 15.38
CA ARG A 104 -20.55 15.29 16.58
C ARG A 104 -21.34 14.21 17.32
N PHE A 105 -22.03 13.32 16.58
CA PHE A 105 -22.92 12.32 17.15
C PHE A 105 -22.15 11.11 17.66
N ASP A 106 -21.37 10.48 16.80
CA ASP A 106 -20.56 9.30 17.11
C ASP A 106 -19.32 9.25 16.20
N PRO A 107 -18.15 9.70 16.70
CA PRO A 107 -16.89 9.63 15.97
C PRO A 107 -16.50 8.25 15.46
N GLU A 108 -16.95 7.16 16.11
CA GLU A 108 -16.59 5.79 15.69
C GLU A 108 -17.21 5.43 14.34
N LEU A 109 -18.35 6.03 13.98
CA LEU A 109 -18.99 5.86 12.68
C LEU A 109 -18.18 6.47 11.52
N LEU A 110 -17.18 7.31 11.80
CA LEU A 110 -16.20 7.72 10.78
C LEU A 110 -15.24 6.59 10.41
N TYR A 111 -15.14 5.54 11.24
CA TYR A 111 -14.08 4.55 11.19
C TYR A 111 -12.70 5.22 11.11
N PRO A 112 -12.30 5.99 12.14
CA PRO A 112 -11.13 6.86 12.09
C PRO A 112 -9.88 6.11 11.64
N ILE A 113 -9.11 6.73 10.76
CA ILE A 113 -7.80 6.25 10.34
C ILE A 113 -6.72 7.25 10.74
N ASN A 114 -5.52 6.73 10.98
CA ASN A 114 -4.34 7.55 11.16
C ASN A 114 -3.60 7.67 9.82
N HIS A 115 -3.30 8.90 9.43
CA HIS A 115 -2.35 9.14 8.36
C HIS A 115 -0.95 8.74 8.78
N ARG A 116 -0.13 8.45 7.77
CA ARG A 116 1.28 8.25 8.00
C ARG A 116 1.96 9.55 8.42
N GLY A 117 2.99 9.40 9.24
CA GLY A 117 3.98 10.42 9.50
C GLY A 117 4.58 10.93 8.19
N GLU A 118 4.96 12.20 8.19
CA GLU A 118 5.46 12.88 6.99
C GLU A 118 6.70 12.20 6.42
N GLN A 119 7.64 11.80 7.27
CA GLN A 119 8.85 11.10 6.86
C GLN A 119 8.53 9.74 6.20
N ALA A 120 7.62 8.95 6.80
CA ALA A 120 7.20 7.68 6.23
C ALA A 120 6.49 7.86 4.86
N GLN A 121 5.74 8.96 4.69
CA GLN A 121 5.11 9.31 3.42
C GLN A 121 6.14 9.68 2.34
N ILE A 122 7.20 10.42 2.71
CA ILE A 122 8.33 10.76 1.82
C ILE A 122 9.04 9.48 1.37
N ASP A 123 9.41 8.61 2.31
CA ASP A 123 10.15 7.38 2.02
C ASP A 123 9.30 6.41 1.18
N LEU A 124 7.98 6.36 1.41
CA LEU A 124 7.06 5.56 0.59
C LEU A 124 6.92 6.12 -0.84
N ASN A 125 7.00 7.44 -1.01
CA ASN A 125 6.97 8.06 -2.34
C ASN A 125 8.20 7.68 -3.17
N LEU A 126 9.37 7.53 -2.54
CA LEU A 126 10.56 6.99 -3.21
C LEU A 126 10.32 5.58 -3.75
N LEU A 127 9.67 4.70 -2.97
CA LEU A 127 9.31 3.35 -3.41
C LEU A 127 8.34 3.36 -4.60
N HIS A 128 7.37 4.27 -4.59
CA HIS A 128 6.43 4.44 -5.69
C HIS A 128 7.08 5.02 -6.95
N ALA A 129 7.96 6.02 -6.81
CA ALA A 129 8.72 6.58 -7.92
C ALA A 129 9.56 5.49 -8.60
N ARG A 130 10.29 4.69 -7.81
CA ARG A 130 11.03 3.52 -8.31
C ARG A 130 10.13 2.54 -9.07
N ASP A 131 8.96 2.21 -8.53
CA ASP A 131 8.01 1.30 -9.19
C ASP A 131 7.54 1.81 -10.56
N ILE A 132 7.29 3.12 -10.65
CA ILE A 132 6.90 3.78 -11.91
C ILE A 132 8.02 3.61 -12.94
N LEU A 133 9.29 3.80 -12.57
CA LEU A 133 10.41 3.60 -13.51
C LEU A 133 10.51 2.13 -13.97
N VAL A 134 10.39 1.17 -13.05
CA VAL A 134 10.45 -0.26 -13.38
C VAL A 134 9.32 -0.66 -14.33
N LYS A 135 8.09 -0.17 -14.09
CA LYS A 135 6.93 -0.43 -14.95
C LYS A 135 7.12 0.16 -16.34
N ASN A 136 7.51 1.43 -16.43
CA ASN A 136 7.73 2.09 -17.71
C ASN A 136 8.86 1.43 -18.49
N ARG A 137 9.98 1.08 -17.85
CA ARG A 137 11.05 0.31 -18.49
C ARG A 137 10.53 -1.00 -19.08
N SER A 138 9.73 -1.76 -18.30
CA SER A 138 9.16 -3.02 -18.75
C SER A 138 8.20 -2.84 -19.93
N ASN A 139 7.39 -1.78 -19.91
CA ASN A 139 6.48 -1.43 -21.00
C ASN A 139 7.24 -1.13 -22.30
N ILE A 140 8.30 -0.31 -22.22
CA ILE A 140 9.12 0.04 -23.38
C ILE A 140 9.87 -1.20 -23.92
N ILE A 141 10.44 -2.04 -23.04
CA ILE A 141 11.06 -3.32 -23.45
C ILE A 141 10.06 -4.20 -24.22
N ASN A 142 8.83 -4.32 -23.70
CA ASN A 142 7.80 -5.12 -24.35
C ASN A 142 7.37 -4.54 -25.70
N HIS A 143 7.30 -3.21 -25.82
CA HIS A 143 7.06 -2.55 -27.10
C HIS A 143 8.17 -2.86 -28.10
N VAL A 144 9.44 -2.61 -27.76
CA VAL A 144 10.61 -2.91 -28.62
C VAL A 144 10.60 -4.37 -29.09
N ARG A 145 10.35 -5.33 -28.18
CA ARG A 145 10.25 -6.76 -28.54
C ARG A 145 9.10 -7.05 -29.50
N SER A 146 7.95 -6.39 -29.31
CA SER A 146 6.77 -6.61 -30.14
C SER A 146 6.95 -5.99 -31.53
N SER A 147 7.57 -4.82 -31.61
CA SER A 147 7.89 -4.15 -32.88
C SER A 147 8.90 -4.96 -33.70
N VAL A 148 9.95 -5.51 -33.08
CA VAL A 148 10.88 -6.40 -33.80
C VAL A 148 10.19 -7.69 -34.29
N LYS A 149 9.24 -8.22 -33.49
CA LYS A 149 8.48 -9.42 -33.85
C LYS A 149 7.61 -9.25 -35.10
N SER A 150 7.05 -8.06 -35.36
CA SER A 150 6.23 -7.83 -36.56
C SER A 150 7.05 -7.85 -37.86
N PHE A 151 8.38 -7.72 -37.77
CA PHE A 151 9.32 -7.80 -38.90
C PHE A 151 9.97 -9.19 -39.02
N GLY A 152 9.35 -10.23 -38.45
CA GLY A 152 9.86 -11.61 -38.53
C GLY A 152 11.12 -11.89 -37.69
N SER A 153 11.66 -10.89 -37.00
CA SER A 153 12.88 -10.98 -36.19
C SER A 153 12.58 -11.22 -34.71
N ARG A 154 13.58 -11.66 -33.95
CA ARG A 154 13.45 -11.86 -32.49
C ARG A 154 14.70 -11.41 -31.74
N LEU A 155 14.51 -10.60 -30.71
CA LEU A 155 15.58 -10.15 -29.82
C LEU A 155 16.03 -11.25 -28.84
N PRO A 156 17.31 -11.24 -28.42
CA PRO A 156 17.86 -12.25 -27.51
C PRO A 156 17.22 -12.20 -26.12
N LYS A 157 17.16 -13.36 -25.46
CA LYS A 157 16.75 -13.46 -24.06
C LYS A 157 17.82 -12.82 -23.17
N CYS A 158 17.42 -11.83 -22.38
CA CYS A 158 18.31 -11.10 -21.48
C CYS A 158 17.53 -10.45 -20.32
N SER A 159 18.25 -9.97 -19.30
CA SER A 159 17.66 -9.21 -18.20
C SER A 159 17.26 -7.80 -18.67
N ALA A 160 16.33 -7.18 -17.94
CA ALA A 160 15.94 -5.81 -18.21
C ALA A 160 17.11 -4.80 -18.09
N GLU A 161 18.11 -5.12 -17.28
CA GLU A 161 19.26 -4.23 -17.05
C GLU A 161 20.18 -4.09 -18.26
N CYS A 162 20.41 -5.18 -18.99
CA CYS A 162 21.29 -5.17 -20.16
C CYS A 162 20.52 -5.13 -21.49
N PHE A 163 19.20 -5.01 -21.44
CA PHE A 163 18.35 -5.07 -22.62
C PHE A 163 18.69 -3.99 -23.65
N HIS A 164 18.91 -2.73 -23.23
CA HIS A 164 19.24 -1.63 -24.14
C HIS A 164 20.48 -1.95 -25.00
N ARG A 165 21.54 -2.48 -24.38
CA ARG A 165 22.77 -2.89 -25.06
C ARG A 165 22.55 -4.07 -25.99
N LYS A 166 22.00 -5.17 -25.46
CA LYS A 166 21.82 -6.41 -26.24
C LYS A 166 20.81 -6.27 -27.38
N ALA A 167 19.76 -5.47 -27.18
CA ALA A 167 18.76 -5.23 -28.21
C ALA A 167 19.36 -4.42 -29.37
N SER A 168 20.22 -3.43 -29.08
CA SER A 168 20.83 -2.57 -30.10
C SER A 168 21.63 -3.34 -31.15
N GLU A 169 22.26 -4.45 -30.76
CA GLU A 169 23.05 -5.33 -31.64
C GLU A 169 22.19 -6.17 -32.59
N HIS A 170 20.87 -6.25 -32.36
CA HIS A 170 19.95 -7.17 -33.04
C HIS A 170 18.70 -6.47 -33.59
N LEU A 171 18.72 -5.14 -33.72
CA LEU A 171 17.62 -4.41 -34.34
C LEU A 171 17.67 -4.60 -35.87
N PRO A 172 16.52 -4.86 -36.53
CA PRO A 172 16.40 -4.74 -37.99
C PRO A 172 16.79 -3.34 -38.44
N GLU A 173 17.37 -3.22 -39.63
CA GLU A 173 17.88 -1.95 -40.18
C GLU A 173 16.74 -0.91 -40.30
N GLU A 174 15.57 -1.35 -40.76
CA GLU A 174 14.37 -0.52 -40.94
C GLU A 174 13.81 0.04 -39.64
N LEU A 175 14.12 -0.62 -38.51
CA LEU A 175 13.63 -0.24 -37.18
C LEU A 175 14.68 0.48 -36.34
N CYS A 176 15.93 0.56 -36.81
CA CYS A 176 17.04 1.07 -36.02
C CYS A 176 16.76 2.50 -35.54
N ASP A 177 16.44 3.42 -36.43
CA ASP A 177 16.26 4.83 -36.06
C ASP A 177 14.97 5.09 -35.28
N ILE A 178 13.97 4.21 -35.44
CA ILE A 178 12.71 4.26 -34.70
C ILE A 178 12.91 3.77 -33.25
N LEU A 179 13.66 2.68 -33.05
CA LEU A 179 13.77 2.00 -31.75
C LEU A 179 14.99 2.42 -30.92
N LYS A 180 16.06 2.95 -31.53
CA LYS A 180 17.24 3.47 -30.81
C LYS A 180 16.89 4.50 -29.73
N PRO A 181 16.00 5.49 -29.95
CA PRO A 181 15.58 6.42 -28.89
C PRO A 181 14.95 5.71 -27.69
N LEU A 182 14.16 4.66 -27.92
CA LEU A 182 13.55 3.86 -26.86
C LEU A 182 14.60 3.09 -26.04
N LEU A 183 15.67 2.59 -26.69
CA LEU A 183 16.78 1.94 -26.00
C LEU A 183 17.51 2.92 -25.07
N ARG A 184 17.71 4.18 -25.47
CA ARG A 184 18.28 5.24 -24.62
C ARG A 184 17.40 5.53 -23.40
N ILE A 185 16.08 5.57 -23.58
CA ILE A 185 15.15 5.72 -22.44
C ILE A 185 15.24 4.50 -21.51
N ILE A 186 15.34 3.28 -22.03
CA ILE A 186 15.51 2.06 -21.21
C ILE A 186 16.80 2.12 -20.40
N GLU A 187 17.90 2.61 -20.98
CA GLU A 187 19.17 2.82 -20.30
C GLU A 187 19.03 3.82 -19.15
N GLN A 188 18.46 5.01 -19.41
CA GLN A 188 18.21 6.03 -18.39
C GLN A 188 17.34 5.51 -17.25
N LEU A 189 16.21 4.86 -17.57
CA LEU A 189 15.33 4.27 -16.57
C LEU A 189 16.04 3.18 -15.75
N THR A 190 16.95 2.42 -16.38
CA THR A 190 17.75 1.40 -15.69
C THR A 190 18.72 2.04 -14.70
N SER A 191 19.44 3.09 -15.10
CA SER A 191 20.36 3.82 -14.23
C SER A 191 19.63 4.43 -13.04
N GLN A 192 18.51 5.12 -13.28
CA GLN A 192 17.71 5.75 -12.23
C GLN A 192 17.06 4.72 -11.28
N THR A 193 16.63 3.56 -11.81
CA THR A 193 16.16 2.46 -10.95
C THR A 193 17.26 1.98 -10.01
N LYS A 194 18.51 1.84 -10.49
CA LYS A 194 19.66 1.44 -9.66
C LYS A 194 20.00 2.50 -8.61
N ALA A 195 19.86 3.79 -8.94
CA ALA A 195 20.04 4.87 -7.97
C ALA A 195 18.99 4.77 -6.84
N PHE A 196 17.72 4.55 -7.17
CA PHE A 196 16.69 4.32 -6.15
C PHE A 196 16.90 3.03 -5.37
N ASP A 197 17.43 1.95 -5.98
CA ASP A 197 17.78 0.73 -5.25
C ASP A 197 18.80 1.01 -4.13
N ARG A 198 19.83 1.82 -4.40
CA ARG A 198 20.81 2.23 -3.38
C ARG A 198 20.16 3.06 -2.27
N GLN A 199 19.32 4.04 -2.63
CA GLN A 199 18.61 4.85 -1.64
C GLN A 199 17.66 4.01 -0.77
N VAL A 200 17.01 2.98 -1.35
CA VAL A 200 16.19 2.03 -0.58
C VAL A 200 17.05 1.28 0.43
N ASP A 201 18.24 0.81 0.03
CA ASP A 201 19.16 0.12 0.93
C ASP A 201 19.67 1.04 2.05
N GLU A 202 20.02 2.28 1.73
CA GLU A 202 20.46 3.31 2.68
C GLU A 202 19.37 3.62 3.70
N ILE A 203 18.16 3.99 3.24
CA ILE A 203 17.01 4.28 4.11
C ILE A 203 16.67 3.07 4.99
N SER A 204 16.71 1.86 4.44
CA SER A 204 16.45 0.64 5.21
C SER A 204 17.44 0.44 6.35
N LYS A 205 18.70 0.83 6.19
CA LYS A 205 19.72 0.69 7.23
C LYS A 205 19.70 1.83 8.24
N GLU A 206 19.59 3.06 7.75
CA GLU A 206 19.80 4.26 8.58
C GLU A 206 18.54 4.68 9.34
N ARG A 207 17.35 4.47 8.76
CA ARG A 207 16.09 4.97 9.33
C ARG A 207 15.15 3.87 9.82
N TYR A 208 15.24 2.67 9.24
CA TYR A 208 14.33 1.56 9.55
C TYR A 208 15.10 0.25 9.81
N PRO A 209 15.96 0.19 10.85
CA PRO A 209 16.79 -0.97 11.14
C PRO A 209 15.98 -2.27 11.36
N GLU A 210 14.69 -2.16 11.69
CA GLU A 210 13.78 -3.29 11.82
C GLU A 210 13.59 -4.05 10.49
N THR A 211 13.93 -3.41 9.36
CA THR A 211 13.96 -4.08 8.06
C THR A 211 14.94 -5.26 8.04
N GLU A 212 16.01 -5.24 8.82
CA GLU A 212 17.01 -6.30 8.88
C GLU A 212 16.43 -7.62 9.39
N LEU A 213 15.62 -7.55 10.45
CA LEU A 213 14.90 -8.72 11.01
C LEU A 213 14.03 -9.39 9.93
N LEU A 214 13.32 -8.58 9.14
CA LEU A 214 12.44 -9.07 8.09
C LEU A 214 13.21 -9.66 6.91
N ARG A 215 14.40 -9.13 6.61
CA ARG A 215 15.30 -9.61 5.55
C ARG A 215 15.97 -10.94 5.89
N GLY A 216 15.89 -11.41 7.14
CA GLY A 216 16.24 -12.79 7.49
C GLY A 216 15.38 -13.83 6.76
N ILE A 217 14.16 -13.46 6.35
CA ILE A 217 13.31 -14.34 5.55
C ILE A 217 13.77 -14.35 4.09
N LYS A 218 14.28 -15.49 3.62
CA LYS A 218 14.68 -15.67 2.22
C LYS A 218 13.51 -15.41 1.26
N GLY A 219 13.70 -14.46 0.36
CA GLY A 219 12.66 -13.93 -0.54
C GLY A 219 12.08 -12.57 -0.12
N VAL A 220 12.43 -12.08 1.07
CA VAL A 220 12.15 -10.70 1.51
C VAL A 220 13.45 -9.89 1.39
N GLY A 221 13.49 -9.01 0.40
CA GLY A 221 14.59 -8.05 0.22
C GLY A 221 14.28 -6.67 0.81
N PRO A 222 15.25 -5.74 0.75
CA PRO A 222 15.15 -4.35 1.23
C PRO A 222 13.86 -3.66 0.80
N LEU A 223 13.52 -3.78 -0.49
CA LEU A 223 12.30 -3.21 -1.05
C LEU A 223 11.02 -3.72 -0.36
N THR A 224 10.95 -5.02 -0.08
CA THR A 224 9.76 -5.65 0.50
C THR A 224 9.65 -5.38 1.98
N SER A 225 10.77 -5.43 2.72
CA SER A 225 10.82 -5.12 4.15
C SER A 225 10.49 -3.65 4.41
N LEU A 226 11.10 -2.73 3.67
CA LEU A 226 10.87 -1.30 3.82
C LEU A 226 9.42 -0.93 3.45
N ALA A 227 8.91 -1.45 2.33
CA ALA A 227 7.51 -1.24 1.96
C ALA A 227 6.53 -1.78 3.02
N PHE A 228 6.87 -2.88 3.69
CA PHE A 228 6.06 -3.46 4.75
C PHE A 228 6.00 -2.56 5.97
N ILE A 229 7.17 -2.14 6.48
CA ILE A 229 7.29 -1.24 7.62
C ILE A 229 6.61 0.09 7.33
N LEU A 230 6.90 0.74 6.20
CA LEU A 230 6.27 2.03 5.84
C LEU A 230 4.75 1.93 5.62
N THR A 231 4.24 0.78 5.16
CA THR A 231 2.80 0.64 4.92
C THR A 231 2.02 0.49 6.22
N LEU A 232 2.57 -0.27 7.18
CA LEU A 232 1.93 -0.56 8.46
C LEU A 232 2.24 0.53 9.50
N GLU A 233 3.46 1.05 9.47
CA GLU A 233 4.08 2.12 10.28
C GLU A 233 4.18 1.84 11.77
N ASP A 234 3.14 1.26 12.35
CA ASP A 234 3.08 0.86 13.75
C ASP A 234 2.74 -0.64 13.82
N PRO A 235 3.60 -1.49 14.42
CA PRO A 235 3.31 -2.91 14.60
C PRO A 235 2.24 -3.16 15.68
N THR A 236 1.99 -2.21 16.58
CA THR A 236 1.04 -2.37 17.70
C THR A 236 -0.41 -2.07 17.30
N ARG A 237 -0.63 -1.44 16.14
CA ARG A 237 -1.96 -1.10 15.61
C ARG A 237 -2.90 -2.30 15.37
N PHE A 238 -2.38 -3.52 15.44
CA PHE A 238 -3.15 -4.74 15.24
C PHE A 238 -3.20 -5.57 16.53
N ASN A 239 -4.41 -5.76 17.07
CA ASN A 239 -4.63 -6.64 18.24
C ASN A 239 -4.14 -8.07 18.00
N LYS A 240 -4.19 -8.55 16.74
CA LYS A 240 -3.69 -9.87 16.35
C LYS A 240 -2.98 -9.80 15.01
N SER A 241 -1.76 -10.32 14.93
CA SER A 241 -0.95 -10.38 13.67
C SER A 241 -1.71 -10.89 12.44
N ARG A 242 -2.68 -11.80 12.62
CA ARG A 242 -3.52 -12.32 11.52
C ARG A 242 -4.35 -11.24 10.81
N GLN A 243 -4.61 -10.11 11.46
CA GLN A 243 -5.38 -8.98 10.90
C GLN A 243 -4.63 -8.28 9.77
N VAL A 244 -3.29 -8.32 9.76
CA VAL A 244 -2.45 -7.78 8.66
C VAL A 244 -2.83 -8.38 7.32
N GLY A 245 -3.11 -9.69 7.27
CA GLY A 245 -3.54 -10.35 6.04
C GLY A 245 -4.85 -9.76 5.48
N SER A 246 -5.78 -9.35 6.35
CA SER A 246 -7.03 -8.70 5.94
C SER A 246 -6.79 -7.26 5.51
N PHE A 247 -5.98 -6.53 6.27
CA PHE A 247 -5.58 -5.16 5.97
C PHE A 247 -4.93 -5.02 4.58
N LEU A 248 -4.08 -5.97 4.21
CA LEU A 248 -3.42 -6.02 2.89
C LEU A 248 -4.27 -6.67 1.79
N GLY A 249 -5.49 -7.10 2.14
CA GLY A 249 -6.43 -7.70 1.21
C GLY A 249 -6.02 -9.05 0.64
N LEU A 250 -5.25 -9.82 1.43
CA LEU A 250 -4.77 -11.18 1.13
C LEU A 250 -5.71 -12.27 1.68
N THR A 251 -6.77 -11.90 2.40
CA THR A 251 -7.81 -12.82 2.86
C THR A 251 -8.82 -13.10 1.74
N PRO A 252 -9.33 -14.35 1.60
CA PRO A 252 -10.49 -14.64 0.76
C PRO A 252 -11.69 -13.79 1.19
N ARG A 253 -12.49 -13.32 0.22
CA ARG A 253 -13.85 -12.88 0.53
C ARG A 253 -14.67 -14.09 0.98
N ARG A 254 -15.53 -13.87 1.98
CA ARG A 254 -16.54 -14.83 2.38
C ARG A 254 -17.89 -14.33 1.91
N ASP A 255 -18.65 -15.24 1.32
CA ASP A 255 -20.05 -15.07 1.01
C ASP A 255 -20.76 -16.21 1.73
N GLN A 256 -21.27 -15.90 2.92
CA GLN A 256 -21.91 -16.86 3.81
C GLN A 256 -23.40 -16.54 3.84
N SER A 257 -24.20 -17.42 3.24
CA SER A 257 -25.66 -17.39 3.30
C SER A 257 -26.19 -18.77 3.69
N GLY A 258 -26.98 -18.82 4.77
CA GLY A 258 -27.44 -20.09 5.35
C GLY A 258 -26.26 -21.04 5.68
N GLU A 259 -26.31 -22.26 5.14
CA GLU A 259 -25.29 -23.31 5.35
C GLU A 259 -24.11 -23.25 4.36
N MET A 260 -24.11 -22.32 3.40
CA MET A 260 -23.09 -22.24 2.35
C MET A 260 -21.98 -21.24 2.72
N ASP A 261 -20.76 -21.73 2.98
CA ASP A 261 -19.55 -20.90 3.14
C ASP A 261 -18.65 -21.01 1.89
N LYS A 262 -18.95 -20.21 0.87
CA LYS A 262 -18.15 -20.18 -0.37
C LYS A 262 -16.93 -19.27 -0.18
N GLN A 263 -15.73 -19.85 -0.27
CA GLN A 263 -14.48 -19.07 -0.36
C GLN A 263 -14.31 -18.48 -1.76
N LEU A 264 -14.40 -17.15 -1.85
CA LEU A 264 -14.23 -16.40 -3.10
C LEU A 264 -12.77 -15.91 -3.28
N ARG A 265 -12.54 -15.10 -4.33
CA ARG A 265 -11.25 -14.43 -4.58
C ARG A 265 -10.86 -13.56 -3.37
N ILE A 266 -9.57 -13.26 -3.24
CA ILE A 266 -9.08 -12.35 -2.19
C ILE A 266 -9.77 -10.98 -2.25
N THR A 267 -9.89 -10.29 -1.12
CA THR A 267 -10.61 -9.01 -1.05
C THR A 267 -10.00 -7.95 -1.96
N LYS A 268 -8.68 -7.98 -2.14
CA LYS A 268 -7.88 -6.95 -2.81
C LYS A 268 -8.00 -5.57 -2.15
N ALA A 269 -8.42 -5.51 -0.88
CA ALA A 269 -8.41 -4.30 -0.09
C ALA A 269 -6.98 -3.82 0.22
N GLY A 270 -6.84 -2.61 0.76
CA GLY A 270 -5.56 -2.03 1.19
C GLY A 270 -4.56 -1.77 0.07
N ASN A 271 -3.28 -1.78 0.44
CA ASN A 271 -2.16 -1.39 -0.40
C ASN A 271 -1.86 -2.45 -1.50
N ALA A 272 -2.12 -2.10 -2.76
CA ALA A 272 -1.88 -2.98 -3.90
C ALA A 272 -0.38 -3.18 -4.20
N TYR A 273 0.45 -2.17 -3.94
CA TYR A 273 1.89 -2.22 -4.15
C TYR A 273 2.55 -3.25 -3.23
N LEU A 274 2.34 -3.14 -1.91
CA LEU A 274 2.87 -4.09 -0.93
C LEU A 274 2.34 -5.51 -1.15
N ARG A 275 1.05 -5.65 -1.46
CA ARG A 275 0.47 -6.96 -1.79
C ARG A 275 1.16 -7.62 -2.99
N ARG A 276 1.51 -6.86 -4.03
CA ARG A 276 2.28 -7.39 -5.16
C ARG A 276 3.68 -7.82 -4.73
N LEU A 277 4.38 -7.03 -3.90
CA LEU A 277 5.70 -7.40 -3.37
C LEU A 277 5.65 -8.70 -2.56
N LEU A 278 4.67 -8.84 -1.65
CA LEU A 278 4.47 -10.06 -0.87
C LEU A 278 4.14 -11.28 -1.73
N VAL A 279 3.36 -11.08 -2.80
CA VAL A 279 3.07 -12.13 -3.79
C VAL A 279 4.33 -12.52 -4.54
N SER A 280 5.18 -11.56 -4.94
CA SER A 280 6.48 -11.82 -5.56
C SER A 280 7.43 -12.58 -4.62
N ALA A 281 7.48 -12.20 -3.33
CA ALA A 281 8.23 -12.94 -2.31
C ALA A 281 7.70 -14.38 -2.17
N GLY A 282 6.38 -14.56 -2.14
CA GLY A 282 5.75 -15.89 -2.13
C GLY A 282 6.07 -16.72 -3.38
N GLN A 283 6.17 -16.09 -4.55
CA GLN A 283 6.61 -16.76 -5.80
C GLN A 283 8.06 -17.21 -5.70
N TYR A 284 8.94 -16.39 -5.11
CA TYR A 284 10.35 -16.74 -4.90
C TYR A 284 10.49 -17.92 -3.93
N ILE A 285 9.79 -17.87 -2.79
CA ILE A 285 9.81 -18.93 -1.77
C ILE A 285 9.34 -20.29 -2.34
N LEU A 286 8.32 -20.28 -3.20
CA LEU A 286 7.84 -21.49 -3.90
C LEU A 286 8.55 -21.74 -5.24
N GLY A 287 9.52 -20.91 -5.58
CA GLY A 287 10.28 -20.98 -6.80
C GLY A 287 11.40 -22.02 -6.74
N PRO A 288 12.14 -22.19 -7.84
CA PRO A 288 13.27 -23.11 -7.89
C PRO A 288 14.41 -22.73 -6.94
N PHE A 289 14.60 -21.42 -6.69
CA PHE A 289 15.66 -20.89 -5.82
C PHE A 289 15.23 -20.72 -4.35
N GLY A 290 14.00 -21.09 -3.99
CA GLY A 290 13.54 -21.02 -2.61
C GLY A 290 14.24 -22.05 -1.73
N GLU A 291 14.62 -21.65 -0.51
CA GLU A 291 15.17 -22.57 0.50
C GLU A 291 14.06 -23.36 1.20
N GLU A 292 14.40 -24.52 1.75
CA GLU A 292 13.47 -25.31 2.55
C GLU A 292 13.13 -24.60 3.86
N CYS A 293 11.85 -24.30 4.06
CA CYS A 293 11.32 -23.62 5.23
C CYS A 293 9.83 -23.95 5.42
N ASP A 294 9.28 -23.62 6.59
CA ASP A 294 7.88 -23.88 6.92
C ASP A 294 6.89 -23.13 6.01
N LEU A 295 7.28 -21.99 5.43
CA LEU A 295 6.50 -21.28 4.41
C LEU A 295 6.42 -22.09 3.11
N ARG A 296 7.56 -22.62 2.64
CA ARG A 296 7.64 -23.44 1.43
C ARG A 296 6.88 -24.75 1.59
N ARG A 297 7.09 -25.46 2.70
CA ARG A 297 6.34 -26.69 3.05
C ARG A 297 4.83 -26.45 3.11
N PHE A 298 4.42 -25.32 3.68
CA PHE A 298 3.00 -24.93 3.70
C PHE A 298 2.45 -24.72 2.28
N GLY A 299 3.14 -23.94 1.44
CA GLY A 299 2.70 -23.69 0.06
C GLY A 299 2.70 -24.94 -0.82
N ASN A 300 3.72 -25.81 -0.71
CA ASN A 300 3.80 -27.06 -1.47
C ASN A 300 2.65 -28.01 -1.12
N ARG A 301 2.31 -28.15 0.17
CA ARG A 301 1.13 -28.94 0.60
C ARG A 301 -0.19 -28.40 0.04
N LEU A 302 -0.33 -27.08 -0.06
CA LEU A 302 -1.51 -26.47 -0.69
C LEU A 302 -1.53 -26.66 -2.21
N ALA A 303 -0.38 -26.57 -2.86
CA ALA A 303 -0.25 -26.76 -4.29
C ALA A 303 -0.55 -28.21 -4.71
N ALA A 304 -0.15 -29.19 -3.89
CA ALA A 304 -0.38 -30.62 -4.16
C ALA A 304 -1.87 -31.02 -4.11
N ARG A 305 -2.72 -30.26 -3.40
CA ARG A 305 -4.14 -30.59 -3.19
C ARG A 305 -5.09 -30.03 -4.25
N GLY A 306 -4.61 -29.42 -5.32
CA GLY A 306 -5.48 -28.71 -6.26
C GLY A 306 -5.12 -28.87 -7.73
N GLY A 307 -6.06 -28.48 -8.61
CA GLY A 307 -5.89 -28.51 -10.06
C GLY A 307 -5.05 -27.35 -10.63
N LYS A 308 -5.30 -26.99 -11.90
CA LYS A 308 -4.50 -26.03 -12.71
C LYS A 308 -4.10 -24.71 -12.02
N ASN A 309 -4.90 -24.20 -11.08
CA ASN A 309 -4.65 -22.94 -10.37
C ASN A 309 -4.05 -23.11 -8.96
N ALA A 310 -3.72 -24.32 -8.53
CA ALA A 310 -3.27 -24.61 -7.17
C ALA A 310 -1.98 -23.86 -6.81
N LYS A 311 -0.99 -23.84 -7.70
CA LYS A 311 0.27 -23.09 -7.47
C LYS A 311 0.01 -21.60 -7.26
N LYS A 312 -0.87 -20.98 -8.06
CA LYS A 312 -1.22 -19.55 -7.92
C LYS A 312 -1.90 -19.28 -6.58
N ARG A 313 -2.82 -20.16 -6.14
CA ARG A 313 -3.48 -20.06 -4.83
C ARG A 313 -2.48 -20.26 -3.68
N ALA A 314 -1.57 -21.21 -3.81
CA ALA A 314 -0.51 -21.48 -2.84
C ALA A 314 0.41 -20.26 -2.66
N VAL A 315 0.83 -19.61 -3.75
CA VAL A 315 1.61 -18.36 -3.69
C VAL A 315 0.90 -17.27 -2.89
N VAL A 316 -0.40 -17.04 -3.15
CA VAL A 316 -1.17 -16.02 -2.42
C VAL A 316 -1.35 -16.40 -0.95
N ALA A 317 -1.54 -17.69 -0.64
CA ALA A 317 -1.61 -18.18 0.73
C ALA A 317 -0.26 -18.03 1.46
N VAL A 318 0.87 -18.29 0.78
CA VAL A 318 2.22 -18.04 1.31
C VAL A 318 2.42 -16.55 1.55
N ALA A 319 2.02 -15.68 0.62
CA ALA A 319 2.11 -14.22 0.80
C ALA A 319 1.32 -13.75 2.03
N ARG A 320 0.11 -14.29 2.26
CA ARG A 320 -0.68 -14.03 3.47
C ARG A 320 0.04 -14.51 4.73
N LYS A 321 0.59 -15.73 4.71
CA LYS A 321 1.29 -16.28 5.88
C LYS A 321 2.58 -15.50 6.16
N LEU A 322 3.29 -15.11 5.11
CA LEU A 322 4.48 -14.26 5.16
C LEU A 322 4.16 -12.90 5.81
N SER A 323 3.07 -12.23 5.42
CA SER A 323 2.72 -10.94 6.03
C SER A 323 2.42 -11.05 7.53
N VAL A 324 1.82 -12.15 7.96
CA VAL A 324 1.56 -12.42 9.38
C VAL A 324 2.85 -12.73 10.14
N LEU A 325 3.78 -13.48 9.51
CA LEU A 325 5.09 -13.76 10.07
C LEU A 325 5.92 -12.48 10.21
N MET A 326 6.04 -11.68 9.15
CA MET A 326 6.79 -10.41 9.16
C MET A 326 6.28 -9.49 10.27
N HIS A 327 4.96 -9.36 10.43
CA HIS A 327 4.39 -8.59 11.54
C HIS A 327 4.79 -9.13 12.91
N ARG A 328 4.76 -10.44 13.10
CA ARG A 328 5.10 -11.07 14.38
C ARG A 328 6.58 -10.86 14.73
N LEU A 329 7.47 -11.05 13.77
CA LEU A 329 8.91 -10.80 13.97
C LEU A 329 9.16 -9.33 14.33
N TRP A 330 8.49 -8.41 13.62
CA TRP A 330 8.62 -6.97 13.91
C TRP A 330 8.07 -6.60 15.28
N LEU A 331 6.88 -7.10 15.65
CA LEU A 331 6.23 -6.78 16.92
C LEU A 331 7.04 -7.28 18.14
N HIS A 332 7.69 -8.44 18.03
CA HIS A 332 8.38 -9.07 19.16
C HIS A 332 9.92 -8.97 19.10
N GLY A 333 10.48 -8.42 18.02
CA GLY A 333 11.93 -8.41 17.80
C GLY A 333 12.54 -9.81 17.66
N GLU A 334 11.74 -10.81 17.27
CA GLU A 334 12.18 -12.20 17.17
C GLU A 334 13.03 -12.40 15.91
N ILE A 335 14.10 -13.19 16.04
CA ILE A 335 14.90 -13.65 14.90
C ILE A 335 14.12 -14.74 14.15
N TYR A 336 14.11 -14.67 12.82
CA TYR A 336 13.41 -15.65 11.99
C TYR A 336 14.02 -17.06 12.13
N ASP A 337 13.20 -18.02 12.56
CA ASP A 337 13.50 -19.46 12.48
C ASP A 337 12.75 -20.11 11.28
N PRO A 338 13.48 -20.57 10.23
CA PRO A 338 12.88 -21.22 9.06
C PRO A 338 12.09 -22.50 9.36
N CYS A 339 12.37 -23.16 10.48
CA CYS A 339 11.78 -24.43 10.91
C CYS A 339 11.01 -24.32 12.23
N HIS A 340 10.59 -23.13 12.64
CA HIS A 340 9.92 -22.87 13.92
C HIS A 340 8.78 -23.85 14.25
N ALA A 341 7.88 -24.11 13.31
CA ALA A 341 6.73 -24.99 13.55
C ALA A 341 7.17 -26.46 13.69
N SER A 342 8.24 -26.85 13.01
CA SER A 342 8.84 -28.18 13.12
C SER A 342 9.54 -28.34 14.47
N ASN A 343 10.32 -27.34 14.89
CA ASN A 343 11.02 -27.29 16.17
C ASN A 343 10.05 -27.27 17.36
N SER A 344 9.01 -26.42 17.30
CA SER A 344 7.97 -26.33 18.33
C SER A 344 7.23 -27.67 18.51
N ARG A 345 6.91 -28.37 17.43
CA ARG A 345 6.26 -29.70 17.50
C ARG A 345 7.18 -30.77 18.07
N ARG A 346 8.48 -30.68 17.82
CA ARG A 346 9.46 -31.60 18.40
C ARG A 346 9.57 -31.40 19.90
N LEU A 347 9.65 -30.15 20.35
CA LEU A 347 9.69 -29.80 21.77
C LEU A 347 8.40 -30.22 22.49
N ALA A 348 7.23 -29.97 21.91
CA ALA A 348 5.94 -30.37 22.48
C ALA A 348 5.67 -31.89 22.47
N LYS A 349 6.48 -32.69 21.77
CA LYS A 349 6.44 -34.16 21.82
C LYS A 349 7.46 -34.74 22.81
N ALA A 350 8.43 -33.93 23.22
CA ALA A 350 9.50 -34.32 24.15
C ALA A 350 9.19 -33.91 25.60
N ALA A 351 8.26 -32.96 25.78
CA ALA A 351 7.55 -32.69 27.04
C ALA A 351 6.28 -33.54 27.10
#